data_AF-A0ABD5V265-F1
#
_entry.id   AF-A0ABD5V265-F1
#
_cell.length_a   1.000
_cell.length_b   1.000
_cell.length_c   1.000
_cell.angle_alpha   90.00
_cell.angle_beta   90.00
_cell.angle_gamma   90.00
#
_symmetry.space_group_name_H-M   'P 1'
#
loop_
_entity.id
_entity.type
_entity.pdbx_description
1 polymer ?
#
loop_
_entity_poly.entity_id
_entity_poly.type
_entity_poly.pdbx_seq_one_letter_code
_entity_poly.pdbx_strand_id
1 'polypeptide(L)'
;MNWFNPRSKWEVAAGIFAAVWAIHTLYIHWFLDPNLQDIQIVLWISLVTAVCLGVLITSFGVVTGRVYQNTQRYLRIGQVLGGSALIMIVIFVSMGFITSG
;
A
#
# COMPACT_ATOMS: atom_id res chain seq x y z
N MET A 1 -19.26 -22.54 -2.99
CA MET A 1 -18.44 -21.44 -3.55
C MET A 1 -19.00 -20.12 -3.05
N ASN A 2 -18.55 -19.62 -1.90
CA ASN A 2 -18.93 -18.27 -1.43
C ASN A 2 -17.71 -17.36 -1.64
N TRP A 3 -17.69 -16.69 -2.80
CA TRP A 3 -16.63 -15.72 -3.15
C TRP A 3 -16.73 -14.42 -2.34
N PHE A 4 -17.89 -14.15 -1.74
CA PHE A 4 -18.20 -12.94 -1.00
C PHE A 4 -18.88 -13.32 0.31
N ASN A 5 -18.16 -13.21 1.42
CA ASN A 5 -18.70 -13.47 2.75
C ASN A 5 -18.16 -12.44 3.77
N PRO A 6 -18.50 -11.15 3.62
CA PRO A 6 -18.03 -10.11 4.52
C PRO A 6 -18.60 -10.31 5.92
N ARG A 7 -17.77 -10.07 6.95
CA ARG A 7 -18.17 -10.20 8.35
C ARG A 7 -19.15 -9.09 8.76
N SER A 8 -19.01 -7.90 8.18
CA SER A 8 -19.86 -6.74 8.46
C SER A 8 -19.92 -5.79 7.25
N LYS A 9 -21.06 -5.12 7.08
CA LYS A 9 -21.22 -4.05 6.07
C LYS A 9 -20.24 -2.89 6.32
N TRP A 10 -19.86 -2.65 7.57
CA TRP A 10 -18.90 -1.62 7.94
C TRP A 10 -17.48 -1.93 7.47
N GLU A 11 -17.08 -3.20 7.51
CA GLU A 11 -15.76 -3.63 7.01
C GLU A 11 -15.66 -3.51 5.49
N VAL A 12 -16.76 -3.81 4.79
CA VAL A 12 -16.86 -3.60 3.34
C VAL A 12 -16.70 -2.12 3.01
N ALA A 13 -17.41 -1.23 3.72
CA ALA A 13 -17.27 0.21 3.54
C ALA A 13 -15.83 0.67 3.80
N ALA A 14 -15.23 0.23 4.91
CA ALA A 14 -13.84 0.57 5.26
C ALA A 14 -12.84 0.10 4.18
N GLY A 15 -13.00 -1.11 3.65
CA GLY A 15 -12.17 -1.62 2.56
C GLY A 15 -12.33 -0.83 1.26
N ILE A 16 -13.56 -0.41 0.92
CA ILE A 16 -13.79 0.43 -0.26
C ILE A 16 -13.14 1.82 -0.07
N PHE A 17 -13.30 2.46 1.09
CA PHE A 17 -12.67 3.75 1.37
C PHE A 17 -11.14 3.67 1.31
N ALA A 18 -10.56 2.62 1.89
CA ALA A 18 -9.11 2.38 1.83
C ALA A 18 -8.61 2.16 0.39
N ALA A 19 -9.38 1.44 -0.44
CA ALA A 19 -9.07 1.24 -1.85
C ALA A 19 -9.14 2.56 -2.66
N VAL A 20 -10.18 3.36 -2.44
CA VAL A 20 -10.34 4.68 -3.09
C VAL A 20 -9.18 5.60 -2.70
N TRP A 21 -8.83 5.65 -1.41
CA TRP A 21 -7.70 6.43 -0.93
C TRP A 21 -6.37 5.98 -1.57
N ALA A 22 -6.12 4.66 -1.65
CA ALA A 22 -4.91 4.12 -2.25
C ALA A 22 -4.80 4.46 -3.75
N ILE A 23 -5.90 4.34 -4.50
CA ILE A 23 -5.94 4.71 -5.93
C ILE A 23 -5.71 6.21 -6.11
N HIS A 24 -6.37 7.05 -5.30
CA HIS A 24 -6.21 8.50 -5.38
C HIS A 24 -4.78 8.94 -5.04
N THR A 25 -4.16 8.32 -4.03
CA THR A 25 -2.77 8.58 -3.65
C THR A 25 -1.80 8.18 -4.75
N LEU A 26 -1.99 7.00 -5.37
CA LEU A 26 -1.24 6.57 -6.55
C LEU A 26 -1.38 7.55 -7.72
N TYR A 27 -2.61 7.99 -7.99
CA TYR A 27 -2.89 8.94 -9.06
C TYR A 27 -2.11 10.25 -8.86
N ILE A 28 -2.17 10.82 -7.66
CA ILE A 28 -1.45 12.05 -7.33
C ILE A 28 0.05 11.88 -7.59
N HIS A 29 0.66 10.81 -7.09
CA HIS A 29 2.12 10.65 -7.14
C HIS A 29 2.66 10.27 -8.51
N TRP A 30 1.85 9.65 -9.36
CA TRP A 30 2.27 9.27 -10.72
C TRP A 30 1.91 10.31 -11.79
N PHE A 31 0.80 11.05 -11.62
CA PHE A 31 0.25 11.90 -12.68
C PHE A 31 0.40 13.41 -12.45
N LEU A 32 0.88 13.87 -11.29
CA LEU A 32 1.26 15.28 -11.07
C LEU A 32 2.70 15.54 -11.51
N ASP A 33 3.00 15.25 -12.79
CA ASP A 33 4.30 15.50 -13.45
C ASP A 33 5.54 15.29 -12.54
N PRO A 34 5.75 14.09 -12.00
CA PRO A 34 6.91 13.85 -11.15
C PRO A 34 8.21 13.97 -11.97
N ASN A 35 9.23 14.62 -11.39
CA ASN A 35 10.55 14.64 -11.99
C ASN A 35 11.23 13.27 -11.83
N LEU A 36 11.03 12.38 -12.81
CA LEU A 36 11.55 11.02 -12.83
C LEU A 36 13.07 10.92 -13.02
N GLN A 37 13.76 12.04 -13.25
CA GLN A 37 15.23 12.08 -13.29
C GLN A 37 15.84 12.13 -11.89
N ASP A 38 15.07 12.54 -10.89
CA ASP A 38 15.50 12.56 -9.51
C ASP A 38 15.28 11.18 -8.86
N ILE A 39 16.39 10.53 -8.48
CA ILE A 39 16.39 9.22 -7.83
C ILE A 39 15.57 9.22 -6.53
N GLN A 40 15.53 10.34 -5.79
CA GLN A 40 14.77 10.45 -4.56
C GLN A 40 13.27 10.41 -4.85
N ILE A 41 12.82 11.12 -5.89
CA ILE A 41 11.41 11.12 -6.31
C ILE A 41 10.99 9.74 -6.81
N VAL A 42 11.84 9.06 -7.58
CA VAL A 42 11.56 7.69 -8.06
C VAL A 42 11.47 6.70 -6.89
N LEU A 43 12.35 6.79 -5.91
CA LEU A 43 12.30 5.96 -4.69
C LEU A 43 11.03 6.23 -3.88
N TRP A 44 10.65 7.49 -3.73
CA TRP A 44 9.42 7.90 -3.05
C TRP A 44 8.17 7.33 -3.74
N ILE A 45 8.05 7.51 -5.06
CA ILE A 45 6.93 6.98 -5.85
C ILE A 45 6.87 5.46 -5.75
N SER A 46 8.02 4.78 -5.78
CA SER A 46 8.10 3.32 -5.64
C SER A 46 7.62 2.87 -4.27
N LEU A 47 7.97 3.59 -3.20
CA LEU A 47 7.51 3.35 -1.84
C LEU A 47 5.99 3.53 -1.72
N VAL A 48 5.48 4.67 -2.20
CA VAL A 48 4.03 4.96 -2.21
C VAL A 48 3.27 3.89 -2.97
N THR A 49 3.82 3.43 -4.09
CA THR A 49 3.23 2.35 -4.91
C THR A 49 3.16 1.03 -4.15
N ALA A 50 4.25 0.62 -3.49
CA ALA A 50 4.28 -0.61 -2.70
C ALA A 50 3.26 -0.58 -1.55
N VAL A 51 3.15 0.55 -0.85
CA VAL A 51 2.17 0.74 0.23
C VAL A 51 0.73 0.68 -0.30
N CYS A 52 0.44 1.41 -1.38
CA CYS A 52 -0.90 1.44 -1.97
C CYS A 52 -1.33 0.07 -2.49
N LEU A 53 -0.42 -0.71 -3.09
CA LEU A 53 -0.71 -2.09 -3.50
C LEU A 53 -1.04 -2.99 -2.30
N GLY A 54 -0.31 -2.85 -1.19
CA GLY A 54 -0.62 -3.59 0.05
C GLY A 54 -1.98 -3.24 0.63
N VAL A 55 -2.33 -1.95 0.62
CA VAL A 55 -3.66 -1.49 1.05
C VAL A 55 -4.75 -2.02 0.11
N LEU A 56 -4.54 -2.04 -1.20
CA LEU A 56 -5.51 -2.57 -2.17
C LEU A 56 -5.73 -4.08 -2.00
N ILE A 57 -4.67 -4.86 -1.87
CA ILE A 57 -4.76 -6.32 -1.67
C ILE A 57 -5.49 -6.62 -0.36
N THR A 58 -5.14 -5.92 0.72
CA THR A 58 -5.76 -6.09 2.04
C THR A 58 -7.24 -5.68 2.00
N SER A 59 -7.55 -4.54 1.39
CA SER A 59 -8.92 -4.05 1.20
C SER A 59 -9.78 -5.04 0.42
N PHE A 60 -9.24 -5.64 -0.65
CA PHE A 60 -9.92 -6.69 -1.40
C PHE A 60 -10.20 -7.92 -0.52
N GLY A 61 -9.23 -8.32 0.31
CA GLY A 61 -9.41 -9.41 1.28
C GLY A 61 -10.50 -9.14 2.32
N VAL A 62 -10.57 -7.90 2.82
CA VAL A 62 -11.59 -7.46 3.78
C VAL A 62 -12.97 -7.43 3.13
N VAL A 63 -13.09 -6.82 1.95
CA VAL A 63 -14.36 -6.70 1.21
C VAL A 63 -14.92 -8.08 0.86
N THR A 64 -14.07 -9.01 0.42
CA THR A 64 -14.50 -10.38 0.07
C THR A 64 -14.69 -11.29 1.29
N GLY A 65 -14.23 -10.87 2.47
CA GLY A 65 -14.19 -11.70 3.70
C GLY A 65 -13.11 -12.79 3.68
N ARG A 66 -12.31 -12.88 2.60
CA ARG A 66 -11.23 -13.86 2.46
C ARG A 66 -10.08 -13.63 3.42
N VAL A 67 -9.95 -12.40 3.94
CA VAL A 67 -8.95 -12.08 4.98
C VAL A 67 -9.10 -12.97 6.21
N TYR A 68 -10.33 -13.37 6.55
CA TYR A 68 -10.63 -14.18 7.73
C TYR A 68 -10.46 -15.68 7.50
N GLN A 69 -10.60 -16.14 6.25
CA GLN A 69 -10.40 -17.54 5.89
C GLN A 69 -8.92 -17.87 5.71
N ASN A 70 -8.11 -16.90 5.27
CA ASN A 70 -6.69 -17.07 5.01
C ASN A 70 -5.85 -16.01 5.74
N THR A 71 -6.14 -15.79 7.03
CA THR A 71 -5.52 -14.74 7.85
C THR A 71 -4.00 -14.75 7.80
N GLN A 72 -3.36 -15.92 7.86
CA GLN A 72 -1.90 -16.03 7.78
C GLN A 72 -1.33 -15.53 6.45
N ARG A 73 -2.04 -15.75 5.33
CA ARG A 73 -1.57 -15.32 4.00
C ARG A 73 -1.66 -13.80 3.87
N TYR A 74 -2.73 -13.19 4.36
CA TYR A 74 -2.89 -11.74 4.37
C TYR A 74 -1.94 -11.05 5.36
N LEU A 75 -1.69 -11.65 6.52
CA LEU A 75 -0.67 -11.16 7.46
C LEU A 75 0.73 -11.22 6.85
N ARG A 76 1.09 -12.30 6.15
CA ARG A 76 2.38 -12.39 5.44
C ARG A 76 2.50 -11.34 4.33
N ILE A 77 1.45 -11.14 3.53
CA ILE A 77 1.45 -10.09 2.49
C ILE A 77 1.60 -8.70 3.13
N GLY A 78 0.88 -8.44 4.22
CA GLY A 78 1.01 -7.19 4.98
C GLY A 78 2.39 -6.99 5.59
N GLN A 79 3.02 -8.06 6.11
CA GLN A 79 4.38 -8.01 6.66
C GLN A 79 5.44 -7.82 5.58
N VAL A 80 5.30 -8.46 4.42
CA VAL A 80 6.24 -8.28 3.30
C VAL A 80 6.12 -6.88 2.74
N LEU A 81 4.91 -6.39 2.49
CA LEU A 81 4.70 -5.06 1.90
C LEU A 81 4.99 -3.95 2.91
N GLY A 82 4.52 -4.08 4.16
CA GLY A 82 4.84 -3.15 5.25
C GLY A 82 6.32 -3.17 5.63
N GLY A 83 6.95 -4.34 5.66
CA GLY A 83 8.39 -4.49 5.89
C GLY A 83 9.22 -3.88 4.76
N SER A 84 8.82 -4.10 3.50
CA SER A 84 9.48 -3.47 2.34
C SER A 84 9.33 -1.94 2.36
N ALA A 85 8.17 -1.42 2.78
CA ALA A 85 7.96 0.00 2.97
C ALA A 85 8.84 0.56 4.09
N LEU A 86 8.95 -0.11 5.23
CA LEU A 86 9.83 0.30 6.32
C LEU A 86 11.31 0.35 5.90
N ILE A 87 11.79 -0.66 5.17
CA ILE A 87 13.15 -0.68 4.64
C ILE A 87 13.37 0.49 3.66
N MET A 88 12.41 0.73 2.76
CA MET A 88 12.47 1.86 1.84
C MET A 88 12.45 3.22 2.57
N ILE A 89 11.71 3.36 3.67
CA ILE A 89 11.75 4.57 4.51
C ILE A 89 13.13 4.76 5.11
N VAL A 90 13.75 3.70 5.65
CA VAL A 90 15.11 3.77 6.21
C VAL A 90 16.12 4.18 5.14
N ILE A 91 16.04 3.62 3.94
CA ILE A 91 16.89 4.00 2.80
C ILE A 91 16.66 5.46 2.41
N PHE A 92 15.41 5.89 2.33
CA PHE A 92 15.06 7.27 1.97
C PHE A 92 15.58 8.27 3.00
N VAL A 93 15.39 7.99 4.29
CA VAL A 93 15.88 8.84 5.39
C VAL A 93 17.41 8.89 5.38
N SER A 94 18.09 7.74 5.23
CA SER A 94 19.56 7.70 5.18
C SER A 94 20.14 8.41 3.96
N MET A 95 19.49 8.34 2.78
CA MET A 95 19.87 9.16 1.63
C MET A 95 19.68 10.65 1.88
N GLY A 96 18.55 11.04 2.50
CA GLY A 96 18.29 12.42 2.89
C GLY A 96 19.38 13.00 3.78
N PHE A 97 19.83 12.23 4.79
CA PHE A 97 20.95 12.60 5.66
C PHE A 97 22.29 12.75 4.93
N ILE A 98 22.56 11.92 3.92
CA ILE A 98 23.81 11.96 3.14
C ILE A 98 23.84 13.15 2.19
N THR A 99 22.70 13.58 1.64
CA THR A 99 22.62 14.71 0.72
C THR A 99 22.61 16.09 1.39
N SER A 100 22.38 16.15 2.71
CA SER A 100 22.31 17.40 3.49
C SER A 100 23.55 17.71 4.34
N GLY A 101 24.63 16.92 4.22
CA GLY A 101 25.91 17.12 4.90
C GLY A 101 27.02 17.43 3.92
#